data_AF-A0A959X7P0-F1
#
_entry.id   AF-A0A959X7P0-F1
#
_cell.length_a   1.000
_cell.length_b   1.000
_cell.length_c   1.000
_cell.angle_alpha   90.00
_cell.angle_beta   90.00
_cell.angle_gamma   90.00
#
_symmetry.space_group_name_H-M   'P 1'
#
loop_
_entity.id
_entity.type
_entity.pdbx_description
1 polymer ?
#
loop_
_entity_poly.entity_id
_entity_poly.type
_entity_poly.pdbx_seq_one_letter_code
_entity_poly.pdbx_strand_id
1 'polypeptide(L)'
;MSVVGRFLDPNVDAHLLTVEGEVVIDEVRKHWAASAVWYAVMGLSIPLFLAMIWARGYFWVPMLLGLLALVVGLWKIHVVYMDRFVITNMRVFRVHGVFNTHLATMPMSRILDISMSRSLLGQILGYGHFVFESAAQDQGLRDIRFVGDPERRDLTIQRVIQLTGLRQTMDVGRWTAEDSVDPDGT
;
A
#
# COMPACT_ATOMS: atom_id res chain seq x y z
N MET A 1 20.20 -13.59 -5.19
CA MET A 1 18.71 -13.55 -5.09
C MET A 1 18.13 -13.93 -6.44
N SER A 2 17.30 -14.97 -6.52
CA SER A 2 16.83 -15.51 -7.81
C SER A 2 15.74 -14.61 -8.41
N VAL A 3 15.76 -14.48 -9.74
CA VAL A 3 14.78 -13.68 -10.52
C VAL A 3 13.34 -14.11 -10.25
N VAL A 4 13.13 -15.37 -9.86
CA VAL A 4 11.81 -15.96 -9.56
C VAL A 4 11.24 -15.46 -8.24
N GLY A 5 12.08 -15.21 -7.22
CA GLY A 5 11.63 -14.69 -5.93
C GLY A 5 11.03 -13.29 -6.03
N ARG A 6 11.50 -12.47 -6.98
CA ARG A 6 11.02 -11.09 -7.18
C ARG A 6 9.58 -11.02 -7.70
N PHE A 7 9.07 -12.10 -8.31
CA PHE A 7 7.69 -12.20 -8.81
C PHE A 7 6.70 -12.73 -7.78
N LEU A 8 7.19 -13.39 -6.72
CA LEU A 8 6.38 -14.06 -5.70
C LEU A 8 6.40 -13.35 -4.36
N ASP A 9 7.44 -12.57 -4.07
CA ASP A 9 7.50 -11.70 -2.90
C ASP A 9 7.84 -10.26 -3.33
N PRO A 10 7.02 -9.27 -2.93
CA PRO A 10 7.44 -7.88 -2.98
C PRO A 10 8.60 -7.77 -2.00
N ASN A 11 9.82 -7.68 -2.52
CA ASN A 11 11.02 -7.52 -1.71
C ASN A 11 11.02 -6.11 -1.10
N VAL A 12 10.21 -5.92 -0.05
CA VAL A 12 10.05 -4.66 0.68
C VAL A 12 11.36 -4.31 1.40
N ASP A 13 12.01 -5.30 1.98
CA ASP A 13 13.25 -5.14 2.77
C ASP A 13 14.42 -4.61 1.93
N ALA A 14 14.45 -4.91 0.62
CA ALA A 14 15.50 -4.44 -0.29
C ALA A 14 15.42 -2.94 -0.60
N HIS A 15 14.31 -2.28 -0.26
CA HIS A 15 14.09 -0.86 -0.48
C HIS A 15 14.16 -0.04 0.82
N LEU A 16 14.41 -0.69 1.96
CA LEU A 16 14.66 0.00 3.22
C LEU A 16 16.08 0.56 3.23
N LEU A 17 16.25 1.83 3.60
CA LEU A 17 17.56 2.41 3.86
C LEU A 17 18.01 1.98 5.25
N THR A 18 18.33 0.69 5.41
CA THR A 18 18.80 0.11 6.67
C THR A 18 20.08 0.80 7.18
N VAL A 19 20.80 1.48 6.29
CA VAL A 19 22.03 2.24 6.57
C VAL A 19 21.76 3.56 7.33
N GLU A 20 20.58 4.15 7.22
CA GLU A 20 20.23 5.45 7.88
C GLU A 20 19.46 5.27 9.20
N GLY A 21 19.26 4.03 9.67
CA GLY A 21 18.43 3.74 10.85
C GLY A 21 16.93 3.92 10.60
N GLU A 22 16.48 3.78 9.34
CA GLU A 22 15.06 3.72 8.98
C GLU A 22 14.43 2.46 9.58
N VAL A 23 13.43 2.63 10.45
CA VAL A 23 12.71 1.53 11.08
C VAL A 23 11.30 1.45 10.50
N VAL A 24 10.91 0.27 10.02
CA VAL A 24 9.54 -0.01 9.59
C VAL A 24 8.65 -0.05 10.83
N ILE A 25 7.67 0.85 10.87
CA ILE A 25 6.72 0.96 11.97
C ILE A 25 5.51 0.08 11.70
N ASP A 26 5.02 0.07 10.46
CA ASP A 26 3.92 -0.79 10.05
C ASP A 26 4.05 -1.16 8.56
N GLU A 27 3.76 -2.42 8.26
CA GLU A 27 3.64 -2.92 6.90
C GLU A 27 2.17 -3.24 6.63
N VAL A 28 1.55 -2.45 5.76
CA VAL A 28 0.14 -2.59 5.43
C VAL A 28 0.01 -3.46 4.18
N ARG A 29 -0.50 -4.68 4.39
CA ARG A 29 -0.99 -5.55 3.32
C ARG A 29 -2.42 -5.15 2.95
N LYS A 30 -2.77 -5.26 1.67
CA LYS A 30 -4.16 -5.07 1.25
C LYS A 30 -5.08 -6.09 1.92
N HIS A 31 -6.20 -5.59 2.41
CA HIS A 31 -7.25 -6.42 2.99
C HIS A 31 -7.82 -7.39 1.95
N TRP A 32 -8.19 -8.59 2.37
CA TRP A 32 -8.72 -9.65 1.49
C TRP A 32 -9.97 -9.21 0.71
N ALA A 33 -10.71 -8.22 1.24
CA ALA A 33 -11.85 -7.59 0.56
C ALA A 33 -11.46 -7.00 -0.82
N ALA A 34 -10.22 -6.53 -0.99
CA ALA A 34 -9.71 -6.06 -2.29
C ALA A 34 -9.64 -7.18 -3.34
N SER A 35 -9.38 -8.41 -2.90
CA SER A 35 -9.33 -9.61 -3.73
C SER A 35 -10.67 -10.34 -3.85
N ALA A 36 -11.64 -10.06 -2.98
CA ALA A 36 -12.93 -10.76 -2.91
C ALA A 36 -13.71 -10.73 -4.24
N VAL A 37 -13.77 -9.57 -4.89
CA VAL A 37 -14.43 -9.43 -6.21
C VAL A 37 -13.74 -10.30 -7.26
N TRP A 38 -12.41 -10.39 -7.22
CA TRP A 38 -11.65 -11.20 -8.17
C TRP A 38 -11.75 -12.70 -7.90
N TYR A 39 -11.91 -13.11 -6.64
CA TYR A 39 -12.29 -14.48 -6.30
C TYR A 39 -13.67 -14.83 -6.84
N ALA A 40 -14.63 -13.90 -6.81
CA ALA A 40 -15.95 -14.13 -7.43
C ALA A 40 -15.86 -14.28 -8.96
N VAL A 41 -15.04 -13.45 -9.63
CA VAL A 41 -14.76 -13.60 -11.07
C VAL A 41 -14.08 -14.94 -11.38
N MET A 42 -13.13 -15.36 -10.56
CA MET A 42 -12.51 -16.67 -10.69
C MET A 42 -13.54 -17.79 -10.47
N GLY A 43 -14.43 -17.66 -9.48
CA GLY A 43 -15.52 -18.59 -9.21
C GLY A 43 -16.52 -18.70 -10.36
N LEU A 44 -16.78 -17.61 -11.09
CA LEU A 44 -17.62 -17.58 -12.29
C LEU A 44 -17.08 -18.49 -13.41
N SER A 45 -15.78 -18.81 -13.41
CA SER A 45 -15.23 -19.77 -14.37
C SER A 45 -15.84 -21.17 -14.23
N ILE A 46 -16.23 -21.57 -13.02
CA ILE A 46 -16.78 -22.91 -12.73
C ILE A 46 -18.11 -23.15 -13.46
N PRO A 47 -19.16 -22.31 -13.31
CA PRO A 47 -20.40 -22.51 -14.06
C PRO A 47 -20.21 -22.35 -15.58
N LEU A 48 -19.25 -21.53 -16.04
CA LEU A 48 -18.89 -21.44 -17.46
C LEU A 48 -18.32 -22.76 -17.98
N PHE A 49 -17.42 -23.41 -17.24
CA PHE A 49 -16.94 -24.73 -17.59
C PHE A 49 -18.04 -25.80 -17.53
N LEU A 50 -18.97 -25.73 -16.58
CA LEU A 50 -20.12 -26.65 -16.54
C LEU A 50 -21.07 -26.43 -17.73
N ALA A 51 -21.26 -25.19 -18.18
CA ALA A 51 -22.08 -24.86 -19.34
C ALA A 51 -21.52 -25.45 -20.65
N MET A 52 -20.23 -25.79 -20.69
CA MET A 52 -19.61 -26.52 -21.81
C MET A 52 -20.33 -27.84 -22.12
N ILE A 53 -20.76 -28.57 -21.09
CA ILE A 53 -21.42 -29.88 -21.22
C ILE A 53 -22.71 -29.76 -22.05
N TRP A 54 -23.42 -28.65 -21.90
CA TRP A 54 -24.68 -28.37 -22.58
C TRP A 54 -24.50 -27.74 -23.97
N ALA A 55 -23.35 -27.09 -24.21
CA ALA A 55 -23.08 -26.29 -25.41
C ALA A 55 -22.82 -27.12 -26.68
N ARG A 56 -22.70 -28.46 -26.59
CA ARG A 56 -22.49 -29.39 -27.71
C ARG A 56 -21.42 -28.88 -28.71
N GLY A 57 -21.80 -28.44 -29.90
CA GLY A 57 -20.89 -27.96 -30.95
C GLY A 57 -20.25 -26.58 -30.70
N TYR A 58 -20.78 -25.80 -29.77
CA TYR A 58 -20.26 -24.47 -29.40
C TYR A 58 -19.48 -24.48 -28.08
N PHE A 59 -18.99 -25.66 -27.64
CA PHE A 59 -18.26 -25.83 -26.38
C PHE A 59 -17.06 -24.89 -26.21
N TRP A 60 -16.44 -24.48 -27.32
CA TRP A 60 -15.28 -23.59 -27.34
C TRP A 60 -15.59 -22.18 -26.79
N VAL A 61 -16.84 -21.69 -26.92
CA VAL A 61 -17.24 -20.37 -26.43
C VAL A 61 -17.23 -20.29 -24.90
N PRO A 62 -17.98 -21.12 -24.15
CA PRO A 62 -17.94 -21.11 -22.69
C PRO A 62 -16.57 -21.55 -22.16
N MET A 63 -15.83 -22.41 -22.88
CA MET A 63 -14.46 -22.78 -22.54
C MET A 63 -13.53 -21.56 -22.51
N LEU A 64 -13.53 -20.78 -23.60
CA LEU A 64 -12.64 -19.64 -23.75
C LEU A 64 -13.01 -18.52 -22.77
N LEU A 65 -14.31 -18.32 -22.53
CA LEU A 65 -14.82 -17.34 -21.57
C LEU A 65 -14.49 -17.74 -20.12
N GLY A 66 -14.64 -19.03 -19.77
CA GLY A 66 -14.27 -19.57 -18.47
C GLY A 66 -12.76 -19.47 -18.22
N LEU A 67 -11.95 -19.83 -19.22
CA LEU A 67 -10.50 -19.69 -19.15
C LEU A 67 -10.08 -18.22 -18.98
N LEU A 68 -10.67 -17.30 -19.73
CA LEU A 68 -10.39 -15.87 -19.62
C LEU A 68 -10.75 -15.34 -18.22
N ALA A 69 -11.93 -15.70 -17.69
CA ALA A 69 -12.34 -15.32 -16.34
C ALA A 69 -11.37 -15.85 -15.27
N LEU A 70 -10.90 -17.10 -15.40
CA LEU A 70 -9.93 -17.70 -14.49
C LEU A 70 -8.59 -16.96 -14.55
N VAL A 71 -8.03 -16.77 -15.76
CA VAL A 71 -6.74 -16.09 -15.95
C VAL A 71 -6.78 -14.65 -15.45
N VAL A 72 -7.85 -13.90 -15.78
CA VAL A 72 -8.01 -12.52 -15.32
C VAL A 72 -8.17 -12.47 -13.80
N GLY A 73 -8.96 -13.36 -13.21
CA GLY A 73 -9.15 -13.46 -11.76
C GLY A 73 -7.83 -13.72 -11.04
N LEU A 74 -7.10 -14.77 -11.47
CA LEU A 74 -5.80 -15.14 -10.91
C LEU A 74 -4.77 -14.00 -11.05
N TRP A 75 -4.69 -13.39 -12.22
CA TRP A 75 -3.78 -12.27 -12.48
C TRP A 75 -4.07 -11.08 -11.56
N LYS A 76 -5.35 -10.71 -11.41
CA LYS A 76 -5.75 -9.58 -10.57
C LYS A 76 -5.53 -9.86 -9.08
N ILE A 77 -5.78 -11.08 -8.62
CA ILE A 77 -5.47 -11.50 -7.25
C ILE A 77 -3.96 -11.37 -7.01
N HIS A 78 -3.14 -11.84 -7.95
CA HIS A 78 -1.68 -11.72 -7.85
C HIS A 78 -1.22 -10.26 -7.78
N VAL A 79 -1.76 -9.38 -8.62
CA VAL A 79 -1.48 -7.93 -8.58
C VAL A 79 -1.84 -7.31 -7.23
N VAL A 80 -2.98 -7.71 -6.63
CA VAL A 80 -3.41 -7.24 -5.30
C VAL A 80 -2.46 -7.73 -4.20
N TYR A 81 -2.00 -8.97 -4.30
CA TYR A 81 -1.06 -9.57 -3.37
C TYR A 81 0.33 -8.91 -3.40
N MET A 82 0.76 -8.47 -4.59
CA MET A 82 2.03 -7.78 -4.82
C MET A 82 2.07 -6.32 -4.32
N ASP A 83 0.93 -5.71 -4.01
CA ASP A 83 0.86 -4.31 -3.58
C ASP A 83 1.13 -4.20 -2.07
N ARG A 84 2.20 -3.49 -1.71
CA ARG A 84 2.59 -3.27 -0.31
C ARG A 84 2.73 -1.78 -0.02
N PHE A 85 2.17 -1.38 1.10
CA PHE A 85 2.28 -0.03 1.62
C PHE A 85 3.05 -0.08 2.95
N VAL A 86 4.11 0.72 3.04
CA VAL A 86 5.06 0.64 4.15
C VAL A 86 5.15 2.01 4.81
N ILE A 87 5.03 2.01 6.13
CA ILE A 87 5.11 3.20 6.95
C ILE A 87 6.37 3.09 7.78
N THR A 88 7.25 4.09 7.66
CA THR A 88 8.49 4.19 8.44
C THR A 88 8.46 5.43 9.34
N ASN A 89 9.52 5.61 10.12
CA ASN A 89 9.74 6.80 10.94
C ASN A 89 10.09 8.08 10.14
N MET A 90 10.47 7.98 8.87
CA MET A 90 10.92 9.13 8.09
C MET A 90 10.03 9.43 6.87
N ARG A 91 9.44 8.39 6.29
CA ARG A 91 8.65 8.47 5.05
C ARG A 91 7.66 7.32 4.94
N VAL A 92 6.66 7.51 4.10
CA VAL A 92 5.78 6.44 3.63
C VAL A 92 6.12 6.11 2.19
N PHE A 93 6.09 4.84 1.83
CA PHE A 93 6.28 4.44 0.45
C PHE A 93 5.37 3.28 0.07
N ARG A 94 5.05 3.21 -1.22
CA ARG A 94 4.22 2.16 -1.80
C ARG A 94 4.96 1.49 -2.92
N VAL A 95 5.01 0.17 -2.85
CA VAL A 95 5.57 -0.68 -3.90
C VAL A 95 4.44 -1.45 -4.55
N HIS A 96 4.26 -1.26 -5.85
CA HIS A 96 3.24 -1.95 -6.61
C HIS A 96 3.72 -2.32 -8.02
N GLY A 97 3.18 -3.40 -8.56
CA GLY A 97 3.47 -3.87 -9.92
C GLY A 97 4.05 -5.28 -9.95
N VAL A 98 3.79 -5.98 -11.07
CA VAL A 98 4.20 -7.38 -11.27
C VAL A 98 5.36 -7.50 -12.26
N PHE A 99 5.28 -6.80 -13.39
CA PHE A 99 6.37 -6.75 -14.38
C PHE A 99 7.26 -5.51 -14.21
N ASN A 100 6.62 -4.34 -14.11
CA ASN A 100 7.28 -3.09 -13.77
C ASN A 100 6.95 -2.74 -12.33
N THR A 101 7.97 -2.68 -11.48
CA THR A 101 7.81 -2.23 -10.09
C THR A 101 7.80 -0.71 -10.06
N HIS A 102 6.70 -0.14 -9.61
CA HIS A 102 6.56 1.29 -9.35
C HIS A 102 6.70 1.53 -7.85
N LEU A 103 7.62 2.42 -7.49
CA LEU A 103 7.87 2.84 -6.13
C LEU A 103 7.53 4.33 -6.03
N ALA A 104 6.57 4.65 -5.15
CA ALA A 104 6.22 6.02 -4.82
C ALA A 104 6.60 6.27 -3.36
N THR A 105 7.25 7.40 -3.09
CA THR A 105 7.79 7.74 -1.76
C THR A 105 7.42 9.16 -1.38
N MET A 106 6.85 9.34 -0.20
CA MET A 106 6.52 10.63 0.38
C MET A 106 7.10 10.76 1.79
N PRO A 107 7.92 11.79 2.06
CA PRO A 107 8.46 12.01 3.40
C PRO A 107 7.34 12.47 4.35
N MET A 108 7.48 12.10 5.63
CA MET A 108 6.48 12.41 6.67
C MET A 108 6.25 13.92 6.82
N SER A 109 7.30 14.74 6.62
CA SER A 109 7.23 16.20 6.68
C SER A 109 6.41 16.85 5.55
N ARG A 110 6.06 16.11 4.49
CA ARG A 110 5.25 16.61 3.36
C ARG A 110 3.79 16.19 3.39
N ILE A 111 3.40 15.38 4.37
CA ILE A 111 2.00 14.95 4.56
C ILE A 111 1.29 16.11 5.27
N LEU A 112 0.30 16.71 4.61
CA LEU A 112 -0.45 17.84 5.16
C LEU A 112 -1.61 17.35 6.02
N ASP A 113 -2.40 16.44 5.44
CA ASP A 113 -3.55 15.86 6.10
C ASP A 113 -3.77 14.41 5.64
N ILE A 114 -4.38 13.63 6.51
CA ILE A 114 -4.75 12.24 6.25
C ILE A 114 -6.24 12.11 6.51
N SER A 115 -6.97 11.85 5.44
CA SER A 115 -8.41 11.64 5.50
C SER A 115 -8.72 10.14 5.42
N MET A 116 -9.44 9.61 6.41
CA MET A 116 -9.93 8.23 6.41
C MET A 116 -11.38 8.17 5.93
N SER A 117 -11.67 7.34 4.94
CA SER A 117 -13.04 7.06 4.50
C SER A 117 -13.37 5.58 4.64
N ARG A 118 -14.57 5.29 5.17
CA ARG A 118 -15.05 3.93 5.43
C ARG A 118 -16.47 3.79 4.89
N SER A 119 -16.67 2.84 3.98
CA SER A 119 -18.01 2.47 3.50
C SER A 119 -18.73 1.61 4.54
N LEU A 120 -20.07 1.52 4.48
CA LEU A 120 -20.85 0.65 5.39
C LEU A 120 -20.37 -0.80 5.37
N LEU A 121 -20.04 -1.33 4.19
CA LEU A 121 -19.44 -2.66 4.05
C LEU A 121 -18.05 -2.73 4.68
N GLY A 122 -17.24 -1.68 4.53
CA GLY A 122 -15.96 -1.55 5.24
C GLY A 122 -16.10 -1.49 6.76
N GLN A 123 -17.22 -0.96 7.27
CA GLN A 123 -17.52 -0.95 8.70
C GLN A 123 -17.72 -2.36 9.26
N ILE A 124 -18.50 -3.17 8.54
CA ILE A 124 -18.78 -4.56 8.91
C ILE A 124 -17.54 -5.45 8.70
N LEU A 125 -16.83 -5.26 7.59
CA LEU A 125 -15.73 -6.13 7.15
C LEU A 125 -14.35 -5.68 7.66
N GLY A 126 -14.25 -4.59 8.42
CA GLY A 126 -12.98 -4.15 9.02
C GLY A 126 -11.98 -3.46 8.07
N TYR A 127 -12.41 -2.95 6.91
CA TYR A 127 -11.54 -2.26 5.96
C TYR A 127 -11.92 -0.78 5.75
N GLY A 128 -10.94 0.03 5.38
CA GLY A 128 -11.12 1.44 5.00
C GLY A 128 -10.22 1.87 3.86
N HIS A 129 -10.31 3.14 3.51
CA HIS A 129 -9.53 3.81 2.47
C HIS A 129 -8.89 5.06 3.06
N PHE A 130 -7.60 5.24 2.82
CA PHE A 130 -6.86 6.43 3.22
C PHE A 130 -6.62 7.33 2.02
N VAL A 131 -6.89 8.61 2.21
CA VAL A 131 -6.56 9.67 1.27
C VAL A 131 -5.50 10.55 1.91
N PHE A 132 -4.31 10.57 1.33
CA PHE A 132 -3.20 11.40 1.78
C PHE A 132 -3.19 12.67 0.94
N GLU A 133 -3.32 13.81 1.60
CA GLU A 133 -3.10 15.11 0.98
C GLU A 133 -1.65 15.54 1.20
N SER A 134 -1.02 16.02 0.13
CA SER A 134 0.40 16.33 0.12
C SER A 134 0.67 17.67 -0.53
N ALA A 135 1.73 18.33 -0.08
CA ALA A 135 2.14 19.62 -0.62
C ALA A 135 2.65 19.54 -2.08
N ALA A 136 3.01 18.34 -2.56
CA ALA A 136 3.42 18.06 -3.93
C ALA A 136 2.62 16.87 -4.46
N GLN A 137 1.93 17.06 -5.57
CA GLN A 137 0.91 16.16 -6.11
C GLN A 137 1.48 14.78 -6.51
N ASP A 138 1.67 13.89 -5.54
CA ASP A 138 2.22 12.56 -5.77
C ASP A 138 1.10 11.55 -6.12
N GLN A 139 0.92 11.28 -7.41
CA GLN A 139 -0.19 10.49 -7.95
C GLN A 139 -0.18 9.01 -7.51
N GLY A 140 0.91 8.51 -6.92
CA GLY A 140 1.02 7.11 -6.47
C GLY A 140 0.60 6.84 -5.02
N LEU A 141 0.57 7.88 -4.18
CA LEU A 141 0.37 7.78 -2.73
C LEU A 141 -0.91 8.47 -2.23
N ARG A 142 -1.60 9.21 -3.09
CA ARG A 142 -2.81 9.96 -2.72
C ARG A 142 -3.96 9.08 -2.23
N ASP A 143 -4.17 7.90 -2.81
CA ASP A 143 -5.30 7.02 -2.45
C ASP A 143 -4.81 5.59 -2.19
N ILE A 144 -4.88 5.18 -0.92
CA ILE A 144 -4.54 3.84 -0.45
C ILE A 144 -5.82 3.13 -0.04
N ARG A 145 -6.26 2.21 -0.88
CA ARG A 145 -7.54 1.51 -0.74
C ARG A 145 -7.40 0.15 -0.06
N PHE A 146 -8.43 -0.23 0.69
CA PHE A 146 -8.56 -1.54 1.35
C PHE A 146 -7.48 -1.79 2.41
N VAL A 147 -7.32 -0.86 3.33
CA VAL A 147 -6.47 -1.03 4.51
C VAL A 147 -7.28 -1.67 5.63
N GLY A 148 -6.77 -2.76 6.21
CA GLY A 148 -7.38 -3.39 7.40
C GLY A 148 -7.16 -2.55 8.65
N ASP A 149 -8.07 -2.61 9.62
CA ASP A 149 -8.00 -1.88 10.89
C ASP A 149 -7.55 -0.41 10.73
N PRO A 150 -8.24 0.38 9.89
CA PRO A 150 -7.76 1.71 9.52
C PRO A 150 -7.68 2.66 10.72
N GLU A 151 -8.59 2.57 11.69
CA GLU A 151 -8.59 3.45 12.88
C GLU A 151 -7.32 3.31 13.73
N ARG A 152 -6.86 2.07 13.99
CA ARG A 152 -5.64 1.84 14.77
C ARG A 152 -4.39 2.34 14.03
N ARG A 153 -4.38 2.20 12.70
CA ARG A 153 -3.28 2.63 11.85
C ARG A 153 -3.23 4.14 11.73
N ASP A 154 -4.37 4.81 11.60
CA ASP A 154 -4.49 6.26 11.59
C ASP A 154 -3.87 6.89 12.85
N LEU A 155 -4.27 6.41 14.03
CA LEU A 155 -3.69 6.85 15.31
C LEU A 155 -2.18 6.61 15.39
N THR A 156 -1.70 5.50 14.81
CA THR A 156 -0.26 5.18 14.77
C THR A 156 0.48 6.17 13.87
N ILE A 157 -0.05 6.45 12.68
CA ILE A 157 0.55 7.41 11.74
C ILE A 157 0.57 8.81 12.35
N GLN A 158 -0.55 9.28 12.91
CA GLN A 158 -0.62 10.59 13.56
C GLN A 158 0.38 10.71 14.71
N ARG A 159 0.51 9.66 15.54
CA ARG A 159 1.51 9.63 16.61
C ARG A 159 2.93 9.75 16.07
N VAL A 160 3.26 9.05 14.98
CA VAL A 160 4.59 9.11 14.37
C VAL A 160 4.84 10.49 13.76
N ILE A 161 3.86 11.09 13.09
CA ILE A 161 3.97 12.45 12.56
C ILE A 161 4.26 13.44 13.70
N GLN A 162 3.51 13.36 14.80
CA GLN A 162 3.72 14.22 15.96
C GLN A 162 5.12 14.03 16.58
N LEU A 163 5.57 12.79 16.77
CA LEU A 163 6.88 12.50 17.35
C LEU A 163 8.05 12.94 16.44
N THR A 164 7.89 12.81 15.12
CA THR A 164 8.91 13.23 14.15
C THR A 164 8.97 14.75 14.04
N GLY A 165 7.82 15.44 14.04
CA GLY A 165 7.77 16.90 14.11
C GLY A 165 8.41 17.45 15.39
N LEU A 166 8.13 16.84 16.55
CA LEU A 166 8.76 17.23 17.82
C LEU A 166 10.28 17.05 17.82
N ARG A 167 10.79 15.96 17.23
CA ARG A 167 12.24 15.75 17.08
C ARG A 167 12.90 16.84 16.23
N GLN A 168 12.27 17.24 15.14
CA GLN A 168 12.80 18.33 14.30
C GLN A 168 12.86 19.64 15.07
N THR A 169 11.83 19.98 15.85
CA THR A 169 11.83 21.21 16.66
C THR A 169 12.90 21.17 17.76
N MET A 170 13.10 20.03 18.41
CA MET A 170 14.14 19.86 19.44
C MET A 170 15.56 20.00 18.87
N ASP A 171 15.80 19.46 17.68
CA ASP A 171 17.10 19.59 17.01
C ASP A 171 17.34 21.06 16.63
N VAL A 172 16.37 21.73 15.99
CA VAL A 172 16.46 23.16 15.63
C VAL A 172 16.74 24.04 16.85
N GLY A 173 16.11 23.77 17.99
CA GLY A 173 16.34 24.52 19.24
C GLY A 173 17.78 24.42 19.74
N ARG A 174 18.44 23.26 19.55
CA ARG A 174 19.86 23.06 19.89
C ARG A 174 20.77 23.89 19.00
N TRP A 175 20.54 23.87 17.68
CA TRP A 175 21.30 24.69 16.72
C TRP A 175 21.17 26.17 17.02
N THR A 176 19.96 26.68 17.27
CA THR A 176 19.77 28.09 17.62
C THR A 176 20.41 28.48 18.95
N ALA A 177 20.45 27.57 19.93
CA ALA A 177 21.12 27.84 21.20
C ALA A 177 22.64 27.90 21.03
N GLU A 178 23.20 27.01 20.24
CA GLU A 178 24.64 26.92 19.96
C GLU A 178 25.13 28.09 19.09
N ASP A 179 24.31 28.55 18.14
CA ASP A 179 24.60 29.73 17.31
C ASP A 179 24.35 31.07 18.02
N SER A 180 23.61 31.08 19.14
CA SER A 180 23.37 32.29 19.97
C SER A 180 24.45 32.52 21.03
N VAL A 181 25.40 31.58 21.16
CA VAL A 181 26.62 31.81 21.95
C VAL A 181 27.54 32.65 21.09
N ASP A 182 27.41 33.96 21.27
CA ASP A 182 28.28 35.00 20.72
C ASP A 182 29.77 34.60 20.85
N PRO A 183 30.53 34.49 19.75
CA PRO A 183 31.97 34.25 19.81
C PRO A 183 32.75 35.46 20.33
N ASP A 184 32.15 36.65 20.39
CA ASP A 184 32.78 37.86 20.93
C ASP A 184 32.23 38.22 22.31
N GLY A 185 32.56 37.37 23.28
CA GLY A 185 32.54 37.74 24.69
C GLY A 185 33.62 38.77 25.02
N THR A 186 33.39 40.04 24.66
CA THR A 186 34.07 41.23 25.23
C THR A 186 33.09 42.36 25.48
#